data_AF-A0A3R6CUW8-F1
#
_entry.id   AF-A0A3R6CUW8-F1
#
_cell.length_a   1.000
_cell.length_b   1.000
_cell.length_c   1.000
_cell.angle_alpha   90.00
_cell.angle_beta   90.00
_cell.angle_gamma   90.00
#
_symmetry.space_group_name_H-M   'P 1'
#
loop_
_entity.id
_entity.type
_entity.pdbx_description
1 polymer ?
#
loop_
_entity_poly.entity_id
_entity_poly.type
_entity_poly.pdbx_seq_one_letter_code
_entity_poly.pdbx_strand_id
1 'polypeptide(L)' 'MYPGCFELPNVICVGGLGINGKIYEFSGYGEKIDIYAPAETVYCLMPEDTYTYSEGVSISVAYVTGTIA' A
#
# COMPACT_ATOMS: atom_id res chain seq x y z
N MET A 1 7.41 -2.48 -12.18
CA MET A 1 7.31 -2.27 -10.72
C MET A 1 8.66 -2.65 -10.14
N TYR A 2 9.42 -1.70 -9.59
CA TYR A 2 10.69 -1.92 -8.90
C TYR A 2 10.73 -0.92 -7.74
N PRO A 3 11.33 -1.24 -6.57
CA PRO A 3 12.04 -2.48 -6.21
C PRO A 3 11.13 -3.64 -5.78
N GLY A 4 9.81 -3.44 -5.66
CA GLY A 4 8.89 -4.43 -5.07
C GLY A 4 8.81 -5.79 -5.78
N CYS A 5 9.26 -5.94 -7.03
CA CYS A 5 9.27 -7.24 -7.72
C CYS A 5 10.56 -8.05 -7.55
N PHE A 6 11.54 -7.54 -6.78
CA PHE A 6 12.76 -8.28 -6.54
C PHE A 6 12.48 -9.52 -5.69
N GLU A 7 12.91 -10.69 -6.18
CA GLU A 7 12.83 -11.96 -5.45
C GLU A 7 13.94 -12.05 -4.39
N LEU A 8 13.90 -11.15 -3.42
CA LEU A 8 14.80 -11.13 -2.28
C LEU A 8 14.01 -11.47 -1.01
N PRO A 9 14.55 -12.30 -0.11
CA PRO A 9 13.81 -12.79 1.07
C PRO A 9 13.43 -11.70 2.07
N ASN A 10 14.00 -10.51 1.94
CA ASN A 10 13.78 -9.36 2.81
C ASN A 10 12.95 -8.24 2.15
N VAL A 11 12.41 -8.47 0.96
CA VAL A 11 11.48 -7.54 0.30
C VAL A 11 10.06 -8.03 0.56
N ILE A 12 9.20 -7.13 1.03
CA ILE A 12 7.76 -7.37 1.14
C ILE A 12 7.08 -6.48 0.10
N CYS A 13 6.49 -7.11 -0.91
CA CYS A 13 5.72 -6.44 -1.94
C CYS A 13 4.27 -6.27 -1.49
N VAL A 14 3.84 -5.01 -1.39
CA VAL A 14 2.52 -4.66 -0.87
C VAL A 14 1.60 -4.25 -2.01
N GLY A 15 0.43 -4.89 -2.08
CA GLY A 15 -0.68 -4.52 -2.94
C GLY A 15 -1.71 -3.62 -2.23
N GLY A 16 -2.58 -2.99 -3.02
CA GLY A 16 -3.61 -2.09 -2.52
C GLY A 16 -5.01 -2.71 -2.52
N LEU A 17 -5.79 -2.47 -1.46
CA LEU A 17 -7.22 -2.77 -1.38
C LEU A 17 -8.06 -1.50 -1.46
N GLY A 18 -9.15 -1.59 -2.21
CA GLY A 18 -10.24 -0.63 -2.16
C GLY A 18 -11.07 -0.78 -0.88
N ILE A 19 -11.94 0.19 -0.62
CA ILE A 19 -12.81 0.22 0.57
C ILE A 19 -13.80 -0.97 0.62
N ASN A 20 -14.09 -1.54 -0.55
CA ASN A 20 -14.96 -2.70 -0.70
C ASN A 20 -14.26 -4.05 -0.44
N GLY A 21 -12.98 -4.04 -0.02
CA GLY A 21 -12.17 -5.23 0.20
C GLY A 21 -11.70 -5.92 -1.09
N LYS A 22 -11.92 -5.31 -2.26
CA LYS A 22 -11.39 -5.79 -3.55
C LYS A 22 -10.02 -5.16 -3.80
N ILE A 23 -9.26 -5.77 -4.70
CA ILE A 23 -7.99 -5.20 -5.17
C ILE A 23 -8.28 -3.83 -5.81
N TYR A 24 -7.53 -2.82 -5.36
CA TYR A 24 -7.65 -1.46 -5.87
C TYR A 24 -7.24 -1.40 -7.34
N GLU A 25 -7.94 -0.62 -8.15
CA GLU A 25 -7.76 -0.59 -9.61
C GLU A 25 -6.32 -0.24 -10.02
N PHE A 26 -5.67 0.66 -9.29
CA PHE A 26 -4.28 1.06 -9.52
C PHE A 26 -3.27 0.27 -8.68
N SER A 27 -3.69 -0.86 -8.09
CA SER A 27 -2.77 -1.75 -7.39
C SER A 27 -1.81 -2.41 -8.37
N GLY A 28 -0.59 -2.72 -7.88
CA GLY A 28 0.22 -3.75 -8.51
C GLY A 28 -0.57 -5.07 -8.60
N TYR A 29 -0.19 -5.92 -9.55
CA TYR A 29 -0.80 -7.23 -9.77
C TYR A 29 0.26 -8.31 -10.01
N GLY A 30 -0.13 -9.57 -9.77
CA GLY A 30 0.68 -10.75 -10.04
C GLY A 30 1.10 -11.52 -8.79
N GLU A 31 1.76 -12.66 -9.00
CA GLU A 31 2.19 -13.60 -7.95
C GLU A 31 3.25 -13.02 -7.00
N LYS A 32 3.80 -11.84 -7.31
CA LYS A 32 4.84 -11.18 -6.53
C LYS A 32 4.32 -10.31 -5.41
N ILE A 33 3.02 -10.30 -5.12
CA ILE A 33 2.45 -9.56 -3.99
C ILE A 33 2.36 -10.49 -2.79
N ASP A 34 3.01 -10.10 -1.70
CA ASP A 34 3.04 -10.88 -0.46
C ASP A 34 1.81 -10.57 0.42
N ILE A 35 1.38 -9.32 0.43
CA ILE A 35 0.27 -8.85 1.27
C ILE A 35 -0.46 -7.68 0.64
N TYR A 36 -1.75 -7.55 0.95
CA TYR A 36 -2.56 -6.41 0.55
C TYR A 36 -2.96 -5.58 1.76
N ALA A 37 -2.99 -4.25 1.63
CA ALA A 37 -3.42 -3.33 2.67
C ALA A 37 -4.27 -2.18 2.08
N PRO A 38 -4.99 -1.38 2.89
CA PRO A 38 -5.84 -0.30 2.39
C PRO A 38 -5.09 0.69 1.50
N ALA A 39 -5.68 1.05 0.36
CA ALA A 39 -5.09 1.95 -0.65
C ALA A 39 -6.05 3.04 -1.11
N GLU A 40 -7.35 2.90 -0.89
CA GLU A 40 -8.37 3.82 -1.41
C GLU A 40 -8.97 4.64 -0.27
N THR A 41 -9.05 5.96 -0.46
CA THR A 41 -9.70 6.89 0.48
C THR A 41 -9.14 6.75 1.92
N VAL A 42 -7.82 6.82 2.06
CA VAL A 42 -7.15 6.79 3.37
C VAL A 42 -6.95 8.20 3.89
N TYR A 43 -7.35 8.44 5.13
CA TYR A 43 -7.15 9.73 5.79
C TYR A 43 -5.69 9.86 6.28
N CYS A 44 -4.97 10.84 5.73
CA CYS A 44 -3.53 11.02 5.95
C CYS A 44 -3.22 12.41 6.51
N LEU A 45 -2.23 12.47 7.39
CA LEU A 45 -1.58 13.71 7.80
C LEU A 45 -0.77 14.28 6.62
N MET A 46 -0.84 15.59 6.46
CA MET A 46 -0.10 16.37 5.49
C MET A 46 0.75 17.42 6.21
N PRO A 47 1.69 18.08 5.52
CA PRO A 47 2.43 19.20 6.09
C PRO A 47 1.51 20.26 6.71
N GLU A 48 2.06 21.05 7.64
CA GLU A 48 1.34 22.15 8.32
C GLU A 48 0.14 21.68 9.17
N ASP A 49 0.21 20.47 9.75
CA ASP A 49 -0.84 19.86 10.57
C ASP A 49 -2.20 19.77 9.87
N THR A 50 -2.17 19.67 8.54
CA THR A 50 -3.36 19.49 7.71
C THR A 50 -3.62 18.02 7.43
N TYR A 51 -4.83 17.71 6.95
CA TYR A 51 -5.21 16.35 6.63
C TYR A 51 -5.96 16.28 5.32
N THR A 52 -5.82 15.17 4.61
CA THR A 52 -6.57 14.92 3.38
C THR A 52 -6.82 13.43 3.19
N TYR A 53 -7.79 13.11 2.33
CA TYR A 53 -7.93 11.76 1.83
C TYR A 53 -6.97 11.56 0.66
N SER A 54 -6.15 10.53 0.76
CA SER A 54 -5.19 10.14 -0.27
C SER A 54 -5.44 8.70 -0.69
N GLU A 55 -5.01 8.38 -1.90
CA GLU A 55 -5.16 7.06 -2.50
C GLU A 55 -3.86 6.63 -3.16
N GLY A 56 -3.64 5.32 -3.21
CA GLY A 56 -2.47 4.70 -3.83
C GLY A 56 -1.78 3.67 -2.95
N VAL A 57 -1.08 2.76 -3.61
CA VAL A 57 -0.35 1.64 -2.99
C VAL A 57 0.75 2.13 -2.04
N SER A 58 1.29 3.33 -2.24
CA SER A 58 2.27 3.94 -1.33
C SER A 58 1.76 4.05 0.10
N ILE A 59 0.44 4.24 0.27
CA ILE A 59 -0.19 4.31 1.60
C ILE A 59 -0.33 2.90 2.20
N SER A 60 -0.64 1.91 1.37
CA SER A 60 -0.68 0.50 1.77
C SER A 60 0.66 0.03 2.34
N VAL A 61 1.77 0.46 1.74
CA VAL A 61 3.13 0.16 2.23
C VAL A 61 3.35 0.71 3.65
N ALA A 62 2.83 1.89 3.97
CA ALA A 62 2.94 2.48 5.30
C ALA A 62 2.19 1.67 6.36
N TYR A 63 0.99 1.16 6.06
CA TYR A 63 0.25 0.26 6.95
C TYR A 63 1.04 -1.00 7.31
N VAL A 64 1.63 -1.64 6.30
CA VAL A 64 2.43 -2.86 6.51
C VAL A 64 3.68 -2.54 7.33
N THR A 65 4.34 -1.43 7.04
CA THR A 65 5.53 -0.98 7.79
C THR A 65 5.20 -0.76 9.27
N GLY A 66 4.11 -0.05 9.57
CA GLY A 66 3.67 0.19 10.95
C GLY A 66 3.19 -1.05 11.69
N THR A 67 2.71 -2.08 10.96
CA THR A 67 2.29 -3.35 11.56
C THR A 67 3.47 -4.22 12.00
N ILE A 68 4.63 -4.06 11.36
CA ILE A 68 5.84 -4.84 11.64
C ILE A 68 6.67 -4.24 12.78
N ALA A 69 6.56 -2.92 13.02
CA ALA A 69 7.32 -2.19 14.05
C ALA A 69 6.94 -2.59 15.49
#